data_AF-A0A0S8FN61-F1
#
_entry.id   AF-A0A0S8FN61-F1
#
_cell.length_a   1.000
_cell.length_b   1.000
_cell.length_c   1.000
_cell.angle_alpha   90.00
_cell.angle_beta   90.00
_cell.angle_gamma   90.00
#
_symmetry.space_group_name_H-M   'P 1'
#
loop_
_entity.id
_entity.type
_entity.pdbx_description
1 polymer ?
#
loop_
_entity_poly.entity_id
_entity_poly.type
_entity_poly.pdbx_seq_one_letter_code
_entity_poly.pdbx_strand_id
1 'polypeptide(L)'
;MTNEMFEIFERGQKVLEPYGKLNEVSMEAIENFVKLEADIASDLIDLTVDQLRAFGTAEDVAGYTKEQGRLFTEYAGRAQERAAAWLETVTGVQKAVFTVAKNGYEEATAAAKAAAPAAKATRKKAA
;
A
#
# COMPACT_ATOMS: atom_id res chain seq x y z
N MET A 1 -14.67 -39.07 -1.73
CA MET A 1 -14.58 -37.69 -1.19
C MET A 1 -15.70 -36.91 -1.83
N THR A 2 -16.75 -36.69 -1.06
CA THR A 2 -18.08 -36.19 -1.48
C THR A 2 -18.07 -34.68 -1.69
N ASN A 3 -18.90 -34.19 -2.63
CA ASN A 3 -19.05 -32.77 -3.04
C ASN A 3 -19.06 -31.74 -1.89
N GLU A 4 -19.52 -32.11 -0.69
CA GLU A 4 -19.51 -31.25 0.50
C GLU A 4 -18.10 -30.85 0.96
N MET A 5 -17.10 -31.74 0.87
CA MET A 5 -15.71 -31.39 1.20
C MET A 5 -15.12 -30.40 0.19
N PHE A 6 -15.57 -30.46 -1.06
CA PHE A 6 -15.16 -29.54 -2.12
C PHE A 6 -15.79 -28.15 -1.92
N GLU A 7 -17.09 -28.09 -1.57
CA GLU A 7 -17.76 -26.82 -1.23
C GLU A 7 -17.19 -26.17 0.04
N ILE A 8 -16.86 -26.94 1.07
CA ILE A 8 -16.22 -26.42 2.30
C ILE A 8 -14.84 -25.86 1.97
N PHE A 9 -14.09 -26.54 1.09
CA PHE A 9 -12.78 -26.08 0.66
C PHE A 9 -12.85 -24.81 -0.20
N GLU A 10 -13.78 -24.72 -1.17
CA GLU A 10 -14.01 -23.51 -1.96
C GLU A 10 -14.50 -22.34 -1.11
N ARG A 11 -15.40 -22.59 -0.15
CA ARG A 11 -15.88 -21.57 0.78
C ARG A 11 -14.74 -21.12 1.71
N GLY A 12 -13.88 -22.04 2.14
CA GLY A 12 -12.66 -21.74 2.89
C GLY A 12 -11.68 -20.86 2.10
N GLN A 13 -11.47 -21.14 0.81
CA GLN A 13 -10.65 -20.31 -0.07
C GLN A 13 -11.23 -18.91 -0.25
N LYS A 14 -12.54 -18.78 -0.50
CA LYS A 14 -13.20 -17.47 -0.64
C LYS A 14 -13.12 -16.62 0.62
N VAL A 15 -13.20 -17.22 1.80
CA VAL A 15 -13.07 -16.51 3.08
C VAL A 15 -11.63 -16.02 3.32
N LEU A 16 -10.63 -16.73 2.80
CA LEU A 16 -9.21 -16.38 2.98
C LEU A 16 -8.68 -15.43 1.89
N GLU A 17 -9.29 -15.39 0.70
CA GLU A 17 -8.87 -14.54 -0.42
C GLU A 17 -8.74 -13.03 -0.06
N PRO A 18 -9.67 -12.42 0.70
CA PRO A 18 -9.54 -11.02 1.11
C PRO A 18 -8.35 -10.79 2.06
N TYR A 19 -8.04 -11.76 2.92
CA TYR A 19 -6.89 -11.71 3.83
C TYR A 19 -5.58 -11.87 3.06
N GLY A 20 -5.55 -12.72 2.03
CA GLY A 20 -4.41 -12.84 1.12
C GLY A 20 -4.09 -11.51 0.42
N LYS A 21 -5.11 -10.85 -0.13
CA LYS A 21 -4.98 -9.53 -0.77
C LYS A 21 -4.54 -8.43 0.20
N LEU A 22 -5.04 -8.44 1.44
CA LEU A 22 -4.58 -7.53 2.49
C LEU A 22 -3.11 -7.75 2.84
N ASN A 23 -2.68 -9.00 2.91
CA ASN A 23 -1.29 -9.35 3.21
C ASN A 23 -0.35 -8.92 2.07
N GLU A 24 -0.74 -9.16 0.81
CA GLU A 24 0.01 -8.69 -0.37
C GLU A 24 0.16 -7.17 -0.38
N VAL A 25 -0.94 -6.43 -0.20
CA VAL A 25 -0.89 -4.95 -0.15
C VAL A 25 -0.06 -4.44 1.03
N SER A 26 -0.10 -5.13 2.18
CA SER A 26 0.72 -4.76 3.34
C SER A 26 2.20 -5.01 3.08
N MET A 27 2.55 -6.13 2.45
CA MET A 27 3.94 -6.45 2.09
C MET A 27 4.47 -5.50 1.01
N GLU A 28 3.66 -5.17 0.01
CA GLU A 28 3.98 -4.17 -1.00
C GLU A 28 4.20 -2.78 -0.38
N ALA A 29 3.36 -2.38 0.59
CA ALA A 29 3.53 -1.13 1.30
C ALA A 29 4.82 -1.09 2.13
N ILE A 30 5.18 -2.20 2.79
CA ILE A 30 6.46 -2.32 3.52
C ILE A 30 7.63 -2.24 2.55
N GLU A 31 7.57 -2.95 1.42
CA GLU A 31 8.63 -2.91 0.41
C GLU A 31 8.80 -1.49 -0.17
N ASN A 32 7.71 -0.81 -0.50
CA ASN A 32 7.74 0.57 -0.99
C ASN A 32 8.25 1.54 0.07
N PHE A 33 7.96 1.32 1.34
CA PHE A 33 8.50 2.11 2.44
C PHE A 33 10.02 1.91 2.60
N VAL A 34 10.51 0.67 2.56
CA VAL A 34 11.95 0.38 2.62
C VAL A 34 12.68 0.98 1.40
N LYS A 35 12.09 0.89 0.21
CA LYS A 35 12.62 1.55 -0.99
C LYS A 35 12.68 3.07 -0.82
N LEU A 36 11.64 3.68 -0.26
CA LEU A 36 11.61 5.12 0.01
C LEU A 36 12.73 5.55 0.98
N GLU A 37 12.96 4.79 2.05
CA GLU A 37 14.07 5.08 2.97
C GLU A 37 15.43 4.95 2.29
N ALA A 38 15.62 3.91 1.48
CA ALA A 38 16.84 3.71 0.70
C ALA A 38 17.07 4.84 -0.32
N ASP A 39 16.01 5.26 -1.02
CA ASP A 39 16.04 6.37 -1.98
C ASP A 39 16.41 7.69 -1.29
N ILE A 40 15.82 8.00 -0.14
CA ILE A 40 16.16 9.22 0.63
C ILE A 40 17.61 9.18 1.10
N ALA A 41 18.08 8.03 1.59
CA ALA A 41 19.47 7.87 2.00
C ALA A 41 20.44 8.06 0.80
N SER A 42 20.09 7.49 -0.36
CA SER A 42 20.85 7.68 -1.60
C SER A 42 20.87 9.15 -2.03
N ASP A 43 19.72 9.82 -2.02
CA ASP A 43 19.60 11.23 -2.39
C ASP A 43 20.44 12.13 -1.45
N LEU A 44 20.56 11.80 -0.15
CA LEU A 44 21.43 12.52 0.78
C LEU A 44 22.92 12.31 0.50
N ILE A 45 23.31 11.09 0.14
CA ILE A 45 24.70 10.76 -0.23
C ILE A 45 25.05 11.49 -1.53
N ASP A 46 24.20 11.40 -2.54
CA ASP A 46 24.40 12.06 -3.83
C ASP A 46 24.48 13.58 -3.64
N LEU A 47 23.58 14.19 -2.84
CA LEU A 47 23.63 15.62 -2.54
C LEU A 47 24.96 16.02 -1.91
N THR A 48 25.47 15.20 -0.97
CA THR A 48 26.74 15.46 -0.30
C THR A 48 27.91 15.37 -1.29
N VAL A 49 27.92 14.34 -2.14
CA VAL A 49 28.95 14.15 -3.18
C VAL A 49 28.91 15.29 -4.19
N ASP A 50 27.73 15.71 -4.61
CA ASP A 50 27.54 16.79 -5.56
C ASP A 50 27.90 18.16 -4.97
N GLN A 51 27.61 18.41 -3.69
CA GLN A 51 28.05 19.61 -2.99
C GLN A 51 29.59 19.67 -2.89
N LEU A 52 30.23 18.55 -2.58
CA LEU A 52 31.70 18.44 -2.54
C LEU A 52 32.31 18.65 -3.93
N ARG A 53 31.68 18.10 -4.97
CA ARG A 53 32.09 18.33 -6.37
C ARG A 53 31.94 19.81 -6.74
N ALA A 54 30.78 20.40 -6.48
CA ALA A 54 30.53 21.82 -6.75
C ALA A 54 31.53 22.73 -6.03
N PHE A 55 31.89 22.39 -4.79
CA PHE A 55 32.93 23.11 -4.05
C PHE A 55 34.32 22.92 -4.66
N GLY A 56 34.68 21.71 -5.08
CA GLY A 56 35.98 21.39 -5.67
C GLY A 56 36.18 21.88 -7.10
N THR A 57 35.11 22.15 -7.84
CA THR A 57 35.17 22.59 -9.25
C THR A 57 34.80 24.04 -9.48
N ALA A 58 34.30 24.76 -8.46
CA ALA A 58 33.94 26.16 -8.60
C ALA A 58 35.19 27.04 -8.74
N GLU A 59 35.29 27.77 -9.85
CA GLU A 59 36.37 28.73 -10.08
C GLU A 59 36.18 30.03 -9.28
N ASP A 60 34.93 30.35 -8.90
CA ASP A 60 34.57 31.50 -8.09
C ASP A 60 33.26 31.29 -7.29
N VAL A 61 32.93 32.26 -6.42
CA VAL A 61 31.72 32.24 -5.57
C VAL A 61 30.43 32.26 -6.40
N ALA A 62 30.43 32.91 -7.57
CA ALA A 62 29.26 33.01 -8.43
C ALA A 62 28.92 31.66 -9.08
N GLY A 63 29.95 30.95 -9.56
CA GLY A 63 29.85 29.58 -10.07
C GLY A 63 29.38 28.61 -8.99
N TYR A 64 29.93 28.71 -7.79
CA TYR A 64 29.48 27.91 -6.65
C TYR A 64 28.01 28.17 -6.30
N THR A 65 27.59 29.44 -6.25
CA THR A 65 26.19 29.82 -5.94
C THR A 65 25.22 29.30 -7.00
N LYS A 66 25.62 29.35 -8.27
CA LYS A 66 24.82 28.81 -9.39
C LYS A 66 24.65 27.29 -9.25
N GLU A 67 25.74 26.57 -8.95
CA GLU A 67 25.66 25.12 -8.73
C GLU A 67 24.84 24.77 -7.49
N GLN A 68 24.96 25.53 -6.39
CA GLN A 68 24.07 25.34 -5.23
C GLN A 68 22.59 25.51 -5.59
N GLY A 69 22.24 26.52 -6.40
CA GLY A 69 20.86 26.73 -6.86
C GLY A 69 20.35 25.57 -7.74
N ARG A 70 21.24 25.02 -8.60
CA ARG A 70 20.94 23.84 -9.41
C ARG A 70 20.68 22.61 -8.53
N LEU A 71 21.58 22.32 -7.60
CA LEU A 71 21.44 21.20 -6.65
C LEU A 71 20.18 21.34 -5.81
N PHE A 72 19.91 22.54 -5.28
CA PHE A 72 18.69 22.76 -4.51
C PHE A 72 17.43 22.43 -5.33
N THR A 73 17.36 22.90 -6.57
CA THR A 73 16.22 22.64 -7.46
C THR A 73 16.08 21.15 -7.76
N GLU A 74 17.20 20.47 -8.03
CA GLU A 74 17.22 19.04 -8.34
C GLU A 74 16.73 18.19 -7.15
N TYR A 75 17.32 18.37 -5.98
CA TYR A 75 16.96 17.58 -4.79
C TYR A 75 15.60 17.95 -4.22
N ALA A 76 15.14 19.20 -4.39
CA ALA A 76 13.76 19.56 -4.10
C ALA A 76 12.77 18.85 -5.03
N GLY A 77 13.10 18.71 -6.32
CA GLY A 77 12.30 17.95 -7.28
C GLY A 77 12.22 16.47 -6.91
N ARG A 78 13.36 15.84 -6.60
CA ARG A 78 13.40 14.45 -6.12
C ARG A 78 12.57 14.27 -4.84
N ALA A 79 12.70 15.17 -3.86
CA ALA A 79 11.91 15.12 -2.64
C ALA A 79 10.38 15.19 -2.92
N GLN A 80 9.96 15.98 -3.90
CA GLN A 80 8.55 16.02 -4.34
C GLN A 80 8.11 14.69 -4.98
N GLU A 81 8.94 14.07 -5.81
CA GLU A 81 8.66 12.76 -6.40
C GLU A 81 8.54 11.67 -5.32
N ARG A 82 9.45 11.67 -4.33
CA ARG A 82 9.39 10.75 -3.18
C ARG A 82 8.12 10.95 -2.35
N ALA A 83 7.72 12.20 -2.12
CA ALA A 83 6.49 12.52 -1.41
C ALA A 83 5.24 12.04 -2.18
N ALA A 84 5.22 12.16 -3.51
CA ALA A 84 4.15 11.66 -4.34
C ALA A 84 4.05 10.12 -4.31
N ALA A 85 5.18 9.41 -4.41
CA ALA A 85 5.23 7.96 -4.32
C ALA A 85 4.75 7.44 -2.94
N TRP A 86 5.09 8.15 -1.87
CA TRP A 86 4.59 7.85 -0.53
C TRP A 86 3.07 8.03 -0.42
N LEU A 87 2.53 9.14 -0.94
CA LEU A 87 1.09 9.38 -0.97
C LEU A 87 0.32 8.33 -1.78
N GLU A 88 0.89 7.89 -2.91
CA GLU A 88 0.33 6.81 -3.72
C GLU A 88 0.25 5.49 -2.93
N THR A 89 1.34 5.15 -2.24
CA THR A 89 1.40 3.95 -1.38
C THR A 89 0.34 3.98 -0.29
N VAL A 90 0.23 5.10 0.46
CA VAL A 90 -0.79 5.27 1.51
C VAL A 90 -2.20 5.18 0.94
N THR A 91 -2.45 5.79 -0.21
CA THR A 91 -3.75 5.75 -0.89
C THR A 91 -4.09 4.33 -1.35
N GLY A 92 -3.12 3.58 -1.85
CA GLY A 92 -3.26 2.17 -2.21
C GLY A 92 -3.68 1.30 -1.02
N VAL A 93 -2.99 1.44 0.11
CA VAL A 93 -3.34 0.74 1.35
C VAL A 93 -4.76 1.09 1.81
N GLN A 94 -5.10 2.39 1.82
CA GLN A 94 -6.44 2.83 2.22
C GLN A 94 -7.53 2.22 1.32
N LYS A 95 -7.33 2.21 -0.01
CA LYS A 95 -8.26 1.58 -0.96
C LYS A 95 -8.42 0.07 -0.70
N ALA A 96 -7.33 -0.63 -0.41
CA ALA A 96 -7.36 -2.07 -0.13
C ALA A 96 -8.15 -2.38 1.15
N VAL A 97 -7.90 -1.63 2.23
CA VAL A 97 -8.64 -1.77 3.49
C VAL A 97 -10.13 -1.50 3.29
N PHE A 98 -10.49 -0.43 2.57
CA PHE A 98 -11.89 -0.11 2.25
C PHE A 98 -12.57 -1.22 1.42
N THR A 99 -11.84 -1.79 0.47
CA THR A 99 -12.36 -2.87 -0.38
C THR A 99 -12.65 -4.12 0.45
N VAL A 100 -11.76 -4.50 1.37
CA VAL A 100 -12.01 -5.63 2.27
C VAL A 100 -13.17 -5.34 3.21
N ALA A 101 -13.25 -4.15 3.80
CA ALA A 101 -14.37 -3.77 4.67
C ALA A 101 -15.72 -3.82 3.93
N LYS A 102 -15.77 -3.34 2.68
CA LYS A 102 -16.96 -3.39 1.83
C LYS A 102 -17.35 -4.84 1.52
N ASN A 103 -16.41 -5.66 1.09
CA ASN A 103 -16.67 -7.07 0.77
C ASN A 103 -17.14 -7.85 2.01
N GLY A 104 -16.51 -7.64 3.17
CA GLY A 104 -16.92 -8.25 4.43
C GLY A 104 -18.33 -7.84 4.86
N TYR A 105 -18.72 -6.58 4.65
CA TYR A 105 -20.09 -6.12 4.89
C TYR A 105 -21.09 -6.77 3.93
N GLU A 106 -20.77 -6.86 2.63
CA GLU A 106 -21.62 -7.51 1.63
C GLU A 106 -21.81 -9.01 1.92
N GLU A 107 -20.75 -9.71 2.31
CA GLU A 107 -20.79 -11.12 2.72
C GLU A 107 -21.59 -11.33 4.01
N ALA A 108 -21.39 -10.50 5.03
CA ALA A 108 -22.17 -10.57 6.27
C ALA A 108 -23.67 -10.31 6.00
N THR A 109 -23.97 -9.37 5.11
CA THR A 109 -25.36 -9.07 4.71
C THR A 109 -25.97 -10.21 3.89
N ALA A 110 -25.20 -10.84 3.01
CA ALA A 110 -25.62 -12.01 2.24
C ALA A 110 -25.85 -13.22 3.15
N ALA A 111 -24.97 -13.47 4.12
CA ALA A 111 -25.13 -14.52 5.12
C ALA A 111 -26.35 -14.29 6.01
N ALA A 112 -26.61 -13.05 6.44
CA ALA A 112 -27.80 -12.69 7.19
C ALA A 112 -29.10 -12.91 6.38
N LYS A 113 -29.09 -12.56 5.08
CA LYS A 113 -30.21 -12.85 4.16
C LYS A 113 -30.40 -14.34 3.90
N ALA A 114 -29.33 -15.12 3.83
CA ALA A 114 -29.37 -16.58 3.66
C ALA A 114 -29.80 -17.33 4.94
N ALA A 115 -29.56 -16.77 6.14
CA ALA A 115 -30.01 -17.32 7.41
C ALA A 115 -31.49 -17.02 7.72
N ALA A 116 -32.05 -15.94 7.14
CA ALA A 116 -33.46 -15.56 7.30
C ALA A 116 -34.48 -16.66 6.89
N PRO A 117 -34.30 -17.46 5.82
CA PRO A 117 -35.19 -18.58 5.52
C PRO A 117 -35.07 -19.77 6.49
N ALA A 118 -33.93 -19.97 7.17
CA ALA A 118 -33.75 -21.07 8.11
C ALA A 118 -34.45 -20.84 9.47
N ALA A 119 -34.52 -19.59 9.94
CA ALA A 119 -35.17 -19.23 11.20
C ALA A 119 -36.71 -19.34 11.15
N LYS A 120 -37.33 -19.27 9.97
CA LYS A 120 -38.77 -19.48 9.81
C LYS A 120 -39.18 -20.96 9.77
N ALA A 121 -38.27 -21.86 9.42
CA ALA A 121 -38.56 -23.30 9.34
C ALA A 121 -38.53 -24.00 10.70
N THR A 122 -37.65 -23.59 11.61
CA THR A 122 -37.53 -24.18 12.96
C THR A 122 -38.65 -23.75 13.90
N ARG A 123 -39.23 -22.55 13.72
CA ARG A 123 -40.35 -22.07 14.55
C ARG A 123 -41.68 -22.78 14.28
N LYS A 124 -41.80 -23.49 13.14
CA LYS A 124 -43.04 -24.20 12.75
C LYS A 124 -43.07 -25.67 13.17
N LYS A 125 -42.00 -26.19 13.79
CA LYS A 125 -41.89 -27.59 14.25
C LYS A 125 -41.96 -27.74 15.79
N ALA A 126 -42.17 -26.65 16.52
CA ALA A 126 -42.21 -26.61 17.98
C ALA A 126 -43.53 -26.04 18.55
N ALA A 127 -44.64 -26.20 17.81
CA ALA A 127 -45.99 -25.90 18.27
C ALA A 127 -46.90 -27.10 18.04
#